data_AF-A0A0A2LA13-F1
#
_entry.id   AF-A0A0A2LA13-F1
#
_cell.length_a   1.000
_cell.length_b   1.000
_cell.length_c   1.000
_cell.angle_alpha   90.00
_cell.angle_beta   90.00
_cell.angle_gamma   90.00
#
_symmetry.space_group_name_H-M   'P 1'
#
loop_
_entity.id
_entity.type
_entity.pdbx_description
1 polymer ?
#
loop_
_entity_poly.entity_id
_entity_poly.type
_entity_poly.pdbx_seq_one_letter_code
_entity_poly.pdbx_strand_id
1 'polypeptide(L)'
;MVLMGGCMSPSEADRHNARSLLDIAERIVFSQPMFSTTANKSGGTGQSHRTQISNLQATYLICIMQKWEGSNETKIRIQRDQFTKFVSATRAMGLSRARHSHRPITSEFDDSEWRAWIEREEFIRMCNYVFLLDSAFVIFHNSFPRMVLQEMQIDLTSPEPWFQASSPADFLSVVQSNPGLPEKHLSLVDFVRRLCNATPNQSTNFLDGASKLNLFTIATAIHGLIFHQRSSLYTPPLSDNPLGKALDRWEVAWKSNQQQELNMRASRDTSRIVDEQDGFMHYANEFAVLARISLELSYFSPTDRSELVEGLSDGSFRGAFATFDQAGMGPVGDLMLAVENLSLNK
;
A
#
# COMPACT_ATOMS: atom_id res chain seq x y z
N MET A 1 -7.80 2.20 -19.69
CA MET A 1 -8.09 0.85 -20.23
C MET A 1 -7.45 0.59 -21.58
N VAL A 2 -7.56 1.47 -22.58
CA VAL A 2 -6.94 1.25 -23.91
C VAL A 2 -5.42 1.02 -23.86
N LEU A 3 -4.67 1.85 -23.10
CA LEU A 3 -3.22 1.68 -22.97
C LEU A 3 -2.82 0.36 -22.29
N MET A 4 -3.54 -0.03 -21.23
CA MET A 4 -3.36 -1.33 -20.57
C MET A 4 -3.57 -2.48 -21.55
N GLY A 5 -4.68 -2.47 -22.29
CA GLY A 5 -4.97 -3.50 -23.30
C GLY A 5 -3.93 -3.53 -24.42
N GLY A 6 -3.46 -2.36 -24.89
CA GLY A 6 -2.41 -2.26 -25.91
C GLY A 6 -1.08 -2.84 -25.46
N CYS A 7 -0.68 -2.64 -24.20
CA CYS A 7 0.55 -3.23 -23.65
C CYS A 7 0.47 -4.76 -23.53
N MET A 8 -0.72 -5.30 -23.28
CA MET A 8 -0.97 -6.74 -23.20
C MET A 8 -1.38 -7.37 -24.55
N SER A 9 -1.35 -6.62 -25.64
CA SER A 9 -1.77 -7.11 -26.96
C SER A 9 -0.83 -8.20 -27.46
N PRO A 10 -1.33 -9.25 -28.14
CA PRO A 10 -0.48 -10.24 -28.81
C PRO A 10 0.34 -9.63 -29.96
N SER A 11 -0.12 -8.51 -30.54
CA SER A 11 0.56 -7.79 -31.62
C SER A 11 1.75 -6.97 -31.10
N GLU A 12 2.93 -7.17 -31.68
CA GLU A 12 4.13 -6.40 -31.32
C GLU A 12 4.01 -4.91 -31.68
N ALA A 13 3.37 -4.59 -32.80
CA ALA A 13 3.12 -3.21 -33.21
C ALA A 13 2.23 -2.47 -32.20
N ASP A 14 1.21 -3.14 -31.67
CA ASP A 14 0.31 -2.55 -30.66
C ASP A 14 1.06 -2.28 -29.36
N ARG A 15 1.89 -3.24 -28.91
CA ARG A 15 2.72 -3.06 -27.71
C ARG A 15 3.70 -1.91 -27.88
N HIS A 16 4.36 -1.81 -29.04
CA HIS A 16 5.29 -0.71 -29.33
C HIS A 16 4.57 0.65 -29.31
N ASN A 17 3.42 0.75 -29.98
CA ASN A 17 2.61 1.96 -30.01
C ASN A 17 2.11 2.33 -28.61
N ALA A 18 1.64 1.36 -27.82
CA ALA A 18 1.17 1.58 -26.46
C ALA A 18 2.28 2.12 -25.55
N ARG A 19 3.51 1.60 -25.65
CA ARG A 19 4.67 2.11 -24.90
C ARG A 19 5.02 3.54 -25.27
N SER A 20 5.01 3.89 -26.55
CA SER A 20 5.22 5.28 -27.01
C SER A 20 4.16 6.22 -26.43
N LEU A 21 2.90 5.78 -26.41
CA LEU A 21 1.80 6.54 -25.80
C LEU A 21 1.91 6.63 -24.27
N LEU A 22 2.47 5.64 -23.59
CA LEU A 22 2.73 5.70 -22.14
C LEU A 22 3.71 6.82 -21.79
N ASP A 23 4.79 6.99 -22.56
CA ASP A 23 5.73 8.09 -22.34
C ASP A 23 5.08 9.46 -22.54
N ILE A 24 4.15 9.57 -23.50
CA ILE A 24 3.36 10.79 -23.71
C ILE A 24 2.42 11.01 -22.52
N ALA A 25 1.72 9.96 -22.07
CA ALA A 25 0.80 10.03 -20.95
C ALA A 25 1.51 10.43 -19.65
N GLU A 26 2.72 9.90 -19.39
CA GLU A 26 3.59 10.32 -18.28
C GLU A 26 3.85 11.83 -18.33
N ARG A 27 4.27 12.35 -19.48
CA ARG A 27 4.52 13.80 -19.62
C ARG A 27 3.26 14.63 -19.36
N ILE A 28 2.09 14.16 -19.81
CA ILE A 28 0.81 14.86 -19.60
C ILE A 28 0.44 14.89 -18.12
N VAL A 29 0.47 13.76 -17.41
CA VAL A 29 0.08 13.74 -15.98
C VAL A 29 1.06 14.55 -15.12
N PHE A 30 2.36 14.51 -15.41
CA PHE A 30 3.35 15.30 -14.68
C PHE A 30 3.45 16.76 -15.12
N SER A 31 2.78 17.16 -16.22
CA SER A 31 2.62 18.57 -16.60
C SER A 31 1.50 19.29 -15.84
N GLN A 32 0.70 18.56 -15.05
CA GLN A 32 -0.40 19.16 -14.30
C GLN A 32 0.13 20.20 -13.29
N PRO A 33 -0.60 21.33 -13.09
CA PRO A 33 -0.16 22.42 -12.21
C PRO A 33 0.25 21.97 -10.80
N MET A 34 -0.42 20.94 -10.25
CA MET A 34 -0.14 20.44 -8.90
C MET A 34 1.26 19.83 -8.72
N PHE A 35 1.94 19.47 -9.81
CA PHE A 35 3.33 18.97 -9.79
C PHE A 35 4.36 20.07 -10.05
N SER A 36 3.93 21.30 -10.31
CA SER A 36 4.82 22.44 -10.50
C SER A 36 5.33 22.99 -9.16
N THR A 37 6.63 23.25 -9.07
CA THR A 37 7.26 23.86 -7.89
C THR A 37 6.70 25.26 -7.56
N THR A 38 6.13 25.95 -8.55
CA THR A 38 5.53 27.30 -8.37
C THR A 38 4.12 27.26 -7.81
N ALA A 39 3.38 26.15 -7.98
CA ALA A 39 2.00 26.03 -7.52
C ALA A 39 1.85 26.08 -6.00
N ASN A 40 2.90 25.73 -5.26
CA ASN A 40 2.91 25.80 -3.79
C ASN A 40 3.02 27.23 -3.22
N LYS A 41 3.35 28.24 -4.04
CA LYS A 41 3.58 29.62 -3.56
C LYS A 41 2.38 30.56 -3.72
N SER A 42 1.46 30.25 -4.64
CA SER A 42 0.24 31.01 -4.89
C SER A 42 -0.95 30.15 -4.50
N GLY A 43 -1.64 30.50 -3.41
CA GLY A 43 -2.72 29.71 -2.84
C GLY A 43 -3.66 29.09 -3.88
N GLY A 44 -3.65 27.76 -3.98
CA GLY A 44 -4.54 26.95 -4.79
C GLY A 44 -4.23 26.93 -6.29
N THR A 45 -4.22 25.74 -6.90
CA THR A 45 -4.12 25.58 -8.36
C THR A 45 -5.33 26.11 -9.14
N GLY A 46 -6.30 26.73 -8.46
CA GLY A 46 -7.63 27.08 -9.00
C GLY A 46 -8.48 25.87 -9.40
N GLN A 47 -7.95 24.65 -9.28
CA GLN A 47 -8.65 23.42 -9.65
C GLN A 47 -9.55 22.96 -8.50
N SER A 48 -10.70 22.36 -8.86
CA SER A 48 -11.55 21.69 -7.88
C SER A 48 -10.78 20.54 -7.21
N HIS A 49 -11.09 20.28 -5.94
CA HIS A 49 -10.46 19.19 -5.18
C HIS A 49 -10.67 17.83 -5.87
N ARG A 50 -11.88 17.56 -6.39
CA ARG A 50 -12.17 16.40 -7.24
C ARG A 50 -11.23 16.27 -8.45
N THR A 51 -10.97 17.36 -9.18
CA THR A 51 -10.01 17.34 -10.30
C THR A 51 -8.60 16.99 -9.85
N GLN A 52 -8.18 17.50 -8.69
CA GLN A 52 -6.88 17.15 -8.11
C GLN A 52 -6.80 15.66 -7.74
N ILE A 53 -7.87 15.08 -7.16
CA ILE A 53 -7.94 13.64 -6.87
C ILE A 53 -7.79 12.85 -8.18
N SER A 54 -8.55 13.20 -9.23
CA SER A 54 -8.47 12.53 -10.52
C SER A 54 -7.09 12.62 -11.16
N ASN A 55 -6.38 13.74 -11.00
CA ASN A 55 -5.00 13.89 -11.45
C ASN A 55 -4.04 12.97 -10.68
N LEU A 56 -4.20 12.83 -9.35
CA LEU A 56 -3.42 11.87 -8.56
C LEU A 56 -3.74 10.41 -8.97
N GLN A 57 -5.00 10.08 -9.22
CA GLN A 57 -5.44 8.77 -9.71
C GLN A 57 -4.80 8.43 -11.06
N ALA A 58 -4.86 9.35 -12.02
CA ALA A 58 -4.22 9.17 -13.32
C ALA A 58 -2.70 9.01 -13.19
N THR A 59 -2.07 9.82 -12.34
CA THR A 59 -0.63 9.75 -12.06
C THR A 59 -0.23 8.40 -11.47
N TYR A 60 -0.99 7.90 -10.49
CA TYR A 60 -0.79 6.59 -9.88
C TYR A 60 -0.82 5.46 -10.93
N LEU A 61 -1.86 5.43 -11.77
CA LEU A 61 -1.99 4.44 -12.82
C LEU A 61 -0.83 4.49 -13.82
N ILE A 62 -0.42 5.68 -14.24
CA ILE A 62 0.71 5.84 -15.16
C ILE A 62 2.03 5.41 -14.51
N CYS A 63 2.26 5.73 -13.23
CA CYS A 63 3.44 5.26 -12.50
C CYS A 63 3.53 3.73 -12.47
N ILE A 64 2.41 3.03 -12.20
CA ILE A 64 2.36 1.56 -12.21
C ILE A 64 2.64 1.03 -13.62
N MET A 65 1.94 1.56 -14.63
CA MET A 65 2.11 1.14 -16.01
C MET A 65 3.55 1.31 -16.50
N GLN A 66 4.16 2.46 -16.23
CA GLN A 66 5.55 2.71 -16.59
C GLN A 66 6.54 1.82 -15.82
N LYS A 67 6.18 1.41 -14.59
CA LYS A 67 6.98 0.45 -13.84
C LYS A 67 6.92 -0.96 -14.40
N TRP A 68 5.80 -1.37 -14.96
CA TRP A 68 5.64 -2.70 -15.57
C TRP A 68 6.19 -2.73 -16.99
N GLU A 69 5.74 -1.79 -17.84
CA GLU A 69 5.94 -1.83 -19.30
C GLU A 69 7.00 -0.86 -19.84
N GLY A 70 7.44 0.10 -19.03
CA GLY A 70 8.42 1.10 -19.44
C GLY A 70 9.82 0.52 -19.66
N SER A 71 10.69 1.27 -20.35
CA SER A 71 12.11 0.93 -20.43
C SER A 71 12.79 1.00 -19.07
N ASN A 72 14.00 0.42 -18.93
CA ASN A 72 14.75 0.50 -17.67
C ASN A 72 15.02 1.94 -17.25
N GLU A 73 15.31 2.84 -18.19
CA GLU A 73 15.52 4.26 -17.95
C GLU A 73 14.23 4.90 -17.41
N THR A 74 13.08 4.57 -17.99
CA THR A 74 11.77 5.03 -17.53
C THR A 74 11.43 4.49 -16.15
N LYS A 75 11.72 3.20 -15.86
CA LYS A 75 11.53 2.61 -14.53
C LYS A 75 12.35 3.34 -13.48
N ILE A 76 13.60 3.67 -13.76
CA ILE A 76 14.48 4.41 -12.84
C ILE A 76 13.96 5.84 -12.66
N ARG A 77 13.59 6.53 -13.76
CA ARG A 77 13.03 7.89 -13.74
C ARG A 77 11.76 7.98 -12.89
N ILE A 78 10.86 7.02 -13.03
CA ILE A 78 9.63 6.96 -12.22
C ILE A 78 9.98 6.90 -10.73
N GLN A 79 10.88 5.99 -10.36
CA GLN A 79 11.25 5.77 -8.96
C GLN A 79 11.97 6.96 -8.34
N ARG A 80 13.01 7.48 -9.00
CA ARG A 80 13.89 8.50 -8.44
C ARG A 80 13.27 9.89 -8.49
N ASP A 81 12.70 10.26 -9.62
CA ASP A 81 12.31 11.66 -9.88
C ASP A 81 10.80 11.85 -9.76
N GLN A 82 10.04 11.10 -10.56
CA GLN A 82 8.61 11.38 -10.73
C GLN A 82 7.81 11.01 -9.49
N PHE A 83 8.14 9.90 -8.84
CA PHE A 83 7.47 9.49 -7.62
C PHE A 83 7.76 10.45 -6.46
N THR A 84 8.95 11.06 -6.42
CA THR A 84 9.26 12.13 -5.46
C THR A 84 8.36 13.36 -5.66
N LYS A 85 8.10 13.75 -6.92
CA LYS A 85 7.11 14.80 -7.24
C LYS A 85 5.69 14.38 -6.86
N PHE A 86 5.34 13.11 -7.09
CA PHE A 86 4.03 12.57 -6.77
C PHE A 86 3.75 12.63 -5.26
N VAL A 87 4.67 12.14 -4.43
CA VAL A 87 4.58 12.25 -2.97
C VAL A 87 4.49 13.71 -2.51
N SER A 88 5.30 14.60 -3.11
CA SER A 88 5.28 16.03 -2.77
C SER A 88 3.93 16.69 -3.07
N ALA A 89 3.30 16.36 -4.21
CA ALA A 89 1.97 16.86 -4.56
C ALA A 89 0.88 16.29 -3.63
N THR A 90 0.94 15.01 -3.29
CA THR A 90 0.01 14.38 -2.32
C THR A 90 0.11 15.05 -0.95
N ARG A 91 1.32 15.35 -0.47
CA ARG A 91 1.54 16.13 0.76
C ARG A 91 0.92 17.52 0.67
N ALA A 92 1.18 18.25 -0.42
CA ALA A 92 0.66 19.60 -0.65
C ALA A 92 -0.87 19.64 -0.74
N MET A 93 -1.51 18.59 -1.26
CA MET A 93 -2.96 18.46 -1.30
C MET A 93 -3.60 18.27 0.08
N GLY A 94 -2.80 17.91 1.10
CA GLY A 94 -3.25 17.79 2.48
C GLY A 94 -3.32 16.36 2.96
N LEU A 95 -2.26 15.58 2.74
CA LEU A 95 -2.11 14.21 3.26
C LEU A 95 -2.52 14.11 4.74
N SER A 96 -2.05 15.02 5.61
CA SER A 96 -2.38 15.01 7.04
C SER A 96 -3.86 15.28 7.38
N ARG A 97 -4.65 15.71 6.38
CA ARG A 97 -6.09 16.00 6.51
C ARG A 97 -6.97 14.92 5.88
N ALA A 98 -6.39 13.85 5.33
CA ALA A 98 -7.11 12.74 4.72
C ALA A 98 -7.77 11.86 5.81
N ARG A 99 -8.84 12.38 6.40
CA ARG A 99 -9.62 11.77 7.47
C ARG A 99 -11.11 12.06 7.29
N HIS A 100 -11.98 11.16 7.71
CA HIS A 100 -13.42 11.43 7.71
C HIS A 100 -13.80 12.37 8.85
N SER A 101 -14.94 13.05 8.72
CA SER A 101 -15.58 13.63 9.89
C SER A 101 -16.08 12.47 10.76
N HIS A 102 -15.63 12.38 12.01
CA HIS A 102 -16.09 11.34 12.95
C HIS A 102 -17.53 11.57 13.44
N ARG A 103 -18.36 12.23 12.61
CA ARG A 103 -19.78 12.41 12.86
C ARG A 103 -20.48 11.06 12.64
N PRO A 104 -21.43 10.67 13.52
CA PRO A 104 -22.23 9.48 13.29
C PRO A 104 -22.96 9.55 11.96
N ILE A 105 -22.90 8.47 11.18
CA ILE A 105 -23.72 8.28 9.98
C ILE A 105 -25.13 7.90 10.46
N THR A 106 -26.10 8.81 10.32
CA THR A 106 -27.49 8.62 10.77
C THR A 106 -28.46 8.54 9.59
N SER A 107 -29.73 8.26 9.85
CA SER A 107 -30.78 8.23 8.81
C SER A 107 -31.03 9.58 8.12
N GLU A 108 -30.45 10.66 8.63
CA GLU A 108 -30.56 12.02 8.07
C GLU A 108 -29.45 12.33 7.06
N PHE A 109 -28.57 11.37 6.77
CA PHE A 109 -27.43 11.56 5.87
C PHE A 109 -27.90 11.88 4.45
N ASP A 110 -27.72 13.14 4.05
CA ASP A 110 -28.25 13.62 2.79
C ASP A 110 -27.32 13.34 1.60
N ASP A 111 -27.82 13.60 0.39
CA ASP A 111 -27.11 13.36 -0.87
C ASP A 111 -25.87 14.25 -1.03
N SER A 112 -25.82 15.42 -0.38
CA SER A 112 -24.66 16.30 -0.39
C SER A 112 -23.56 15.82 0.57
N GLU A 113 -23.95 15.38 1.77
CA GLU A 113 -23.09 14.78 2.78
C GLU A 113 -22.49 13.48 2.27
N TRP A 114 -23.29 12.64 1.59
CA TRP A 114 -22.82 11.42 0.97
C TRP A 114 -21.80 11.67 -0.15
N ARG A 115 -22.03 12.63 -1.04
CA ARG A 115 -21.03 12.98 -2.07
C ARG A 115 -19.74 13.52 -1.47
N ALA A 116 -19.83 14.37 -0.44
CA ALA A 116 -18.65 14.88 0.25
C ALA A 116 -17.89 13.76 0.98
N TRP A 117 -18.60 12.78 1.53
CA TRP A 117 -18.02 11.59 2.14
C TRP A 117 -17.29 10.73 1.10
N ILE A 118 -17.92 10.46 -0.04
CA ILE A 118 -17.30 9.69 -1.15
C ILE A 118 -16.02 10.40 -1.63
N GLU A 119 -16.07 11.71 -1.88
CA GLU A 119 -14.88 12.47 -2.30
C GLU A 119 -13.75 12.40 -1.26
N ARG A 120 -14.10 12.41 0.03
CA ARG A 120 -13.11 12.24 1.12
C ARG A 120 -12.53 10.83 1.14
N GLU A 121 -13.36 9.80 1.01
CA GLU A 121 -12.94 8.40 0.96
C GLU A 121 -12.05 8.13 -0.27
N GLU A 122 -12.37 8.71 -1.44
CA GLU A 122 -11.52 8.66 -2.64
C GLU A 122 -10.12 9.20 -2.34
N PHE A 123 -10.01 10.35 -1.65
CA PHE A 123 -8.73 10.93 -1.29
C PHE A 123 -7.97 10.09 -0.24
N ILE A 124 -8.65 9.55 0.78
CA ILE A 124 -8.06 8.65 1.78
C ILE A 124 -7.48 7.41 1.11
N ARG A 125 -8.26 6.76 0.24
CA ARG A 125 -7.82 5.59 -0.53
C ARG A 125 -6.63 5.93 -1.41
N MET A 126 -6.66 7.07 -2.09
CA MET A 126 -5.52 7.53 -2.89
C MET A 126 -4.25 7.72 -2.05
N CYS A 127 -4.34 8.34 -0.86
CA CYS A 127 -3.20 8.48 0.04
C CYS A 127 -2.65 7.12 0.49
N ASN A 128 -3.53 6.17 0.82
CA ASN A 128 -3.13 4.80 1.13
C ASN A 128 -2.41 4.15 -0.07
N TYR A 129 -2.93 4.27 -1.29
CA TYR A 129 -2.29 3.72 -2.49
C TYR A 129 -0.93 4.36 -2.81
N VAL A 130 -0.76 5.67 -2.61
CA VAL A 130 0.57 6.32 -2.75
C VAL A 130 1.56 5.73 -1.76
N PHE A 131 1.14 5.54 -0.51
CA PHE A 131 1.99 4.92 0.52
C PHE A 131 2.33 3.46 0.21
N LEU A 132 1.36 2.68 -0.27
CA LEU A 132 1.58 1.30 -0.72
C LEU A 132 2.57 1.24 -1.88
N LEU A 133 2.50 2.18 -2.83
CA LEU A 133 3.44 2.24 -3.94
C LEU A 133 4.86 2.63 -3.50
N ASP A 134 5.01 3.58 -2.55
CA ASP A 134 6.33 3.89 -1.95
C ASP A 134 6.92 2.65 -1.30
N SER A 135 6.09 1.94 -0.53
CA SER A 135 6.51 0.74 0.19
C SER A 135 6.82 -0.42 -0.76
N ALA A 136 6.12 -0.53 -1.90
CA ALA A 136 6.49 -1.47 -2.94
C ALA A 136 7.88 -1.18 -3.54
N PHE A 137 8.29 0.10 -3.64
CA PHE A 137 9.68 0.42 -4.02
C PHE A 137 10.69 0.02 -2.95
N VAL A 138 10.34 0.15 -1.67
CA VAL A 138 11.18 -0.33 -0.57
C VAL A 138 11.34 -1.85 -0.64
N ILE A 139 10.22 -2.58 -0.71
CA ILE A 139 10.18 -4.05 -0.69
C ILE A 139 10.87 -4.62 -1.92
N PHE A 140 10.46 -4.22 -3.12
CA PHE A 140 10.86 -4.89 -4.36
C PHE A 140 12.14 -4.36 -4.99
N HIS A 141 12.51 -3.12 -4.71
CA HIS A 141 13.61 -2.44 -5.40
C HIS A 141 14.67 -1.90 -4.44
N ASN A 142 14.55 -2.22 -3.15
CA ASN A 142 15.46 -1.75 -2.10
C ASN A 142 15.68 -0.24 -2.18
N SER A 143 14.60 0.53 -2.37
CA SER A 143 14.64 2.00 -2.31
C SER A 143 14.55 2.50 -0.88
N PHE A 144 15.13 3.67 -0.63
CA PHE A 144 14.76 4.44 0.54
C PHE A 144 13.29 4.86 0.47
N PRO A 145 12.52 4.70 1.56
CA PRO A 145 11.14 5.18 1.62
C PRO A 145 11.13 6.70 1.46
N ARG A 146 10.27 7.19 0.57
CA ARG A 146 10.04 8.63 0.40
C ARG A 146 8.96 9.13 1.35
N MET A 147 8.16 8.20 1.89
CA MET A 147 7.14 8.47 2.89
C MET A 147 7.51 7.83 4.23
N VAL A 148 7.32 8.57 5.32
CA VAL A 148 7.60 8.06 6.67
C VAL A 148 6.27 7.73 7.34
N LEU A 149 6.15 6.57 7.99
CA LEU A 149 4.90 6.15 8.63
C LEU A 149 4.31 7.22 9.58
N GLN A 150 5.15 8.00 10.26
CA GLN A 150 4.71 9.06 11.18
C GLN A 150 3.88 10.17 10.50
N GLU A 151 4.03 10.36 9.18
CA GLU A 151 3.23 11.32 8.42
C GLU A 151 1.87 10.74 7.97
N MET A 152 1.68 9.42 8.09
CA MET A 152 0.45 8.70 7.74
C MET A 152 -0.61 8.84 8.83
N GLN A 153 -0.93 10.09 9.19
CA GLN A 153 -2.04 10.45 10.08
C GLN A 153 -3.38 10.43 9.33
N ILE A 154 -3.52 9.45 8.43
CA ILE A 154 -4.71 9.24 7.61
C ILE A 154 -5.55 8.14 8.21
N ASP A 155 -6.86 8.17 7.98
CA ASP A 155 -7.72 7.07 8.38
C ASP A 155 -7.42 5.82 7.53
N LEU A 156 -7.69 4.64 8.11
CA LEU A 156 -7.80 3.42 7.32
C LEU A 156 -9.00 3.53 6.38
N THR A 157 -8.97 2.76 5.28
CA THR A 157 -10.04 2.77 4.29
C THR A 157 -11.33 2.19 4.86
N SER A 158 -12.46 2.76 4.46
CA SER A 158 -13.77 2.24 4.82
C SER A 158 -14.01 0.90 4.11
N PRO A 159 -14.89 0.02 4.63
CA PRO A 159 -15.23 -1.23 3.96
C PRO A 159 -15.63 -1.02 2.49
N GLU A 160 -15.24 -1.95 1.61
CA GLU A 160 -15.52 -1.81 0.16
C GLU A 160 -17.00 -1.60 -0.16
N PRO A 161 -17.95 -2.31 0.47
CA PRO A 161 -19.37 -2.07 0.24
C PRO A 161 -19.83 -0.64 0.55
N TRP A 162 -19.17 0.06 1.47
CA TRP A 162 -19.50 1.46 1.78
C TRP A 162 -19.11 2.37 0.63
N PHE A 163 -17.93 2.13 0.05
CA PHE A 163 -17.40 2.93 -1.05
C PHE A 163 -18.13 2.64 -2.38
N GLN A 164 -18.56 1.40 -2.59
CA GLN A 164 -19.28 0.96 -3.79
C GLN A 164 -20.79 1.24 -3.75
N ALA A 165 -21.31 1.77 -2.64
CA ALA A 165 -22.71 2.14 -2.54
C ALA A 165 -23.10 3.09 -3.68
N SER A 166 -24.22 2.84 -4.36
CA SER A 166 -24.62 3.62 -5.55
C SER A 166 -25.55 4.79 -5.23
N SER A 167 -26.04 4.87 -3.98
CA SER A 167 -26.92 5.94 -3.52
C SER A 167 -26.81 6.11 -2.00
N PRO A 168 -27.26 7.25 -1.44
CA PRO A 168 -27.28 7.45 0.01
C PRO A 168 -28.09 6.38 0.76
N ALA A 169 -29.21 5.92 0.19
CA ALA A 169 -30.06 4.89 0.81
C ALA A 169 -29.34 3.52 0.87
N ASP A 170 -28.65 3.16 -0.22
CA ASP A 170 -27.82 1.96 -0.28
C ASP A 170 -26.65 2.04 0.71
N PHE A 171 -25.97 3.20 0.77
CA PHE A 171 -24.90 3.46 1.73
C PHE A 171 -25.37 3.26 3.18
N LEU A 172 -26.53 3.81 3.56
CA LEU A 172 -27.10 3.64 4.90
C LEU A 172 -27.42 2.16 5.21
N SER A 173 -27.98 1.43 4.25
CA SER A 173 -28.26 0.00 4.41
C SER A 173 -26.99 -0.80 4.65
N VAL A 174 -25.94 -0.52 3.88
CA VAL A 174 -24.66 -1.21 3.99
C VAL A 174 -23.97 -0.88 5.31
N VAL A 175 -23.94 0.38 5.74
CA VAL A 175 -23.35 0.81 7.03
C VAL A 175 -24.02 0.11 8.22
N GLN A 176 -25.34 -0.11 8.17
CA GLN A 176 -26.07 -0.85 9.21
C GLN A 176 -25.69 -2.33 9.25
N SER A 177 -25.48 -2.96 8.08
CA SER A 177 -25.12 -4.38 7.97
C SER A 177 -23.65 -4.67 8.27
N ASN A 178 -22.77 -3.69 8.05
CA ASN A 178 -21.34 -3.80 8.27
C ASN A 178 -20.86 -2.51 8.94
N PRO A 179 -20.70 -2.48 10.27
CA PRO A 179 -20.29 -1.27 10.99
C PRO A 179 -18.84 -0.84 10.71
N GLY A 180 -18.05 -1.67 10.03
CA GLY A 180 -16.63 -1.43 9.78
C GLY A 180 -15.77 -1.54 11.04
N LEU A 181 -14.61 -0.87 11.03
CA LEU A 181 -13.69 -0.84 12.17
C LEU A 181 -14.34 -0.25 13.44
N PRO A 182 -14.11 -0.82 14.63
CA PRO A 182 -14.56 -0.23 15.89
C PRO A 182 -13.94 1.13 16.17
N GLU A 183 -12.64 1.27 15.91
CA GLU A 183 -11.83 2.44 16.28
C GLU A 183 -11.59 3.36 15.08
N LYS A 184 -12.67 3.87 14.46
CA LYS A 184 -12.65 4.67 13.22
C LYS A 184 -11.86 5.98 13.30
N HIS A 185 -11.53 6.42 14.51
CA HIS A 185 -10.80 7.66 14.77
C HIS A 185 -9.29 7.46 14.87
N LEU A 186 -8.79 6.23 14.80
CA LEU A 186 -7.37 5.95 14.79
C LEU A 186 -6.82 6.11 13.37
N SER A 187 -5.65 6.73 13.26
CA SER A 187 -4.94 6.81 11.99
C SER A 187 -4.11 5.54 11.73
N LEU A 188 -3.65 5.33 10.48
CA LEU A 188 -2.78 4.21 10.12
C LEU A 188 -1.59 4.07 11.08
N VAL A 189 -0.92 5.20 11.40
CA VAL A 189 0.20 5.19 12.35
C VAL A 189 -0.23 4.77 13.77
N ASP A 190 -1.43 5.11 14.21
CA ASP A 190 -1.93 4.72 15.53
C ASP A 190 -2.22 3.22 15.61
N PHE A 191 -2.79 2.63 14.55
CA PHE A 191 -2.99 1.18 14.44
C PHE A 191 -1.66 0.43 14.53
N VAL A 192 -0.64 0.86 13.77
CA VAL A 192 0.70 0.24 13.80
C VAL A 192 1.36 0.43 15.16
N ARG A 193 1.26 1.62 15.77
CA ARG A 193 1.80 1.89 17.11
C ARG A 193 1.15 1.00 18.16
N ARG A 194 -0.16 0.77 18.08
CA ARG A 194 -0.89 -0.14 18.98
C ARG A 194 -0.42 -1.58 18.80
N LEU A 195 -0.20 -2.03 17.56
CA LEU A 195 0.39 -3.35 17.30
C LEU A 195 1.80 -3.50 17.88
N CYS A 196 2.61 -2.43 17.87
CA CYS A 196 3.97 -2.42 18.40
C CYS A 196 4.06 -2.33 19.95
N ASN A 197 2.95 -2.21 20.67
CA ASN A 197 2.97 -1.97 22.11
C ASN A 197 3.65 -3.11 22.89
N ALA A 198 4.40 -2.78 23.94
CA ALA A 198 5.10 -3.73 24.80
C ALA A 198 4.18 -4.65 25.62
N THR A 199 2.92 -4.27 25.86
CA THR A 199 2.00 -5.04 26.71
C THR A 199 1.71 -6.43 26.14
N PRO A 200 2.08 -7.53 26.84
CA PRO A 200 1.78 -8.88 26.37
C PRO A 200 0.26 -9.11 26.30
N ASN A 201 -0.18 -9.94 25.36
CA ASN A 201 -1.60 -10.33 25.16
C ASN A 201 -2.57 -9.16 24.88
N GLN A 202 -2.09 -8.07 24.27
CA GLN A 202 -3.00 -7.01 23.83
C GLN A 202 -3.99 -7.56 22.79
N SER A 203 -5.29 -7.41 23.08
CA SER A 203 -6.37 -7.80 22.17
C SER A 203 -6.23 -7.09 20.82
N THR A 204 -6.46 -7.84 19.74
CA THR A 204 -6.46 -7.36 18.35
C THR A 204 -7.84 -6.89 17.89
N ASN A 205 -8.83 -6.83 18.78
CA ASN A 205 -10.23 -6.53 18.43
C ASN A 205 -10.42 -5.14 17.81
N PHE A 206 -9.46 -4.24 18.01
CA PHE A 206 -9.46 -2.93 17.35
C PHE A 206 -9.33 -3.03 15.81
N LEU A 207 -8.87 -4.18 15.29
CA LEU A 207 -8.80 -4.52 13.86
C LEU A 207 -9.93 -5.43 13.41
N ASP A 208 -10.93 -5.73 14.25
CA ASP A 208 -12.09 -6.51 13.81
C ASP A 208 -12.86 -5.71 12.74
N GLY A 209 -13.26 -6.37 11.65
CA GLY A 209 -13.90 -5.71 10.51
C GLY A 209 -12.94 -4.90 9.62
N ALA A 210 -11.62 -5.04 9.78
CA ALA A 210 -10.65 -4.44 8.87
C ALA A 210 -10.74 -5.08 7.48
N SER A 211 -10.74 -4.27 6.42
CA SER A 211 -10.67 -4.78 5.05
C SER A 211 -9.30 -5.43 4.77
N LYS A 212 -9.24 -6.30 3.75
CA LYS A 212 -7.96 -6.85 3.25
C LYS A 212 -6.98 -5.75 2.87
N LEU A 213 -7.47 -4.65 2.26
CA LEU A 213 -6.66 -3.47 1.95
C LEU A 213 -6.05 -2.84 3.21
N ASN A 214 -6.82 -2.70 4.29
CA ASN A 214 -6.32 -2.15 5.55
C ASN A 214 -5.24 -3.03 6.16
N LEU A 215 -5.48 -4.35 6.22
CA LEU A 215 -4.52 -5.31 6.77
C LEU A 215 -3.25 -5.37 5.92
N PHE A 216 -3.38 -5.36 4.59
CA PHE A 216 -2.27 -5.26 3.66
C PHE A 216 -1.45 -3.97 3.88
N THR A 217 -2.12 -2.83 4.07
CA THR A 217 -1.47 -1.54 4.33
C THR A 217 -0.70 -1.55 5.65
N ILE A 218 -1.23 -2.18 6.69
CA ILE A 218 -0.54 -2.33 7.97
C ILE A 218 0.69 -3.24 7.85
N ALA A 219 0.57 -4.39 7.20
CA ALA A 219 1.72 -5.29 6.98
C ALA A 219 2.84 -4.57 6.19
N THR A 220 2.43 -3.81 5.17
CA THR A 220 3.32 -2.99 4.35
C THR A 220 3.97 -1.84 5.15
N ALA A 221 3.24 -1.23 6.09
CA ALA A 221 3.81 -0.24 7.00
C ALA A 221 4.89 -0.84 7.92
N ILE A 222 4.70 -2.08 8.37
CA ILE A 222 5.69 -2.80 9.18
C ILE A 222 6.97 -3.05 8.36
N HIS A 223 6.88 -3.37 7.06
CA HIS A 223 8.05 -3.44 6.17
C HIS A 223 8.87 -2.15 6.17
N GLY A 224 8.22 -1.00 6.06
CA GLY A 224 8.89 0.31 6.14
C GLY A 224 9.63 0.51 7.46
N LEU A 225 9.02 0.11 8.58
CA LEU A 225 9.67 0.17 9.90
C LEU A 225 10.87 -0.78 10.00
N ILE A 226 10.77 -1.99 9.45
CA ILE A 226 11.88 -2.95 9.39
C ILE A 226 13.04 -2.37 8.58
N PHE A 227 12.75 -1.74 7.43
CA PHE A 227 13.78 -1.08 6.62
C PHE A 227 14.51 0.02 7.41
N HIS A 228 13.78 0.86 8.14
CA HIS A 228 14.38 1.88 8.99
C HIS A 228 15.20 1.29 10.14
N GLN A 229 14.72 0.22 10.79
CA GLN A 229 15.46 -0.47 11.84
C GLN A 229 16.75 -1.07 11.30
N ARG A 230 16.71 -1.69 10.12
CA ARG A 230 17.90 -2.24 9.43
C ARG A 230 18.95 -1.19 9.12
N SER A 231 18.51 0.05 8.93
CA SER A 231 19.38 1.20 8.66
C SER A 231 19.86 1.89 9.95
N SER A 232 19.40 1.45 11.12
CA SER A 232 19.76 2.01 12.44
C SER A 232 21.10 1.46 12.93
N LEU A 233 21.82 2.27 13.72
CA LEU A 233 23.06 1.85 14.39
C LEU A 233 22.79 0.88 15.56
N TYR A 234 21.56 0.84 16.07
CA TYR A 234 21.15 -0.02 17.17
C TYR A 234 19.87 -0.78 16.79
N THR A 235 19.94 -2.09 16.96
CA THR A 235 18.83 -3.02 16.75
C THR A 235 18.47 -3.68 18.07
N PRO A 236 17.23 -3.55 18.58
CA PRO A 236 16.79 -4.24 19.79
C PRO A 236 16.92 -5.75 19.66
N PRO A 237 17.10 -6.54 20.74
CA PRO A 237 17.09 -7.99 20.68
C PRO A 237 15.81 -8.54 20.02
N LEU A 238 15.93 -9.61 19.21
CA LEU A 238 14.81 -10.17 18.44
C LEU A 238 13.61 -10.55 19.33
N SER A 239 13.87 -11.15 20.50
CA SER A 239 12.84 -11.57 21.46
C SER A 239 11.96 -10.42 21.97
N ASP A 240 12.52 -9.22 22.06
CA ASP A 240 11.84 -8.03 22.54
C ASP A 240 11.50 -7.03 21.44
N ASN A 241 11.69 -7.42 20.18
CA ASN A 241 11.46 -6.54 19.06
C ASN A 241 9.95 -6.21 18.92
N PRO A 242 9.56 -4.92 18.98
CA PRO A 242 8.16 -4.53 18.85
C PRO A 242 7.56 -4.86 17.48
N LEU A 243 8.38 -4.93 16.43
CA LEU A 243 7.96 -5.29 15.06
C LEU A 243 7.63 -6.78 14.96
N GLY A 244 8.37 -7.65 15.65
CA GLY A 244 8.03 -9.08 15.74
C GLY A 244 6.67 -9.28 16.42
N LYS A 245 6.48 -8.62 17.58
CA LYS A 245 5.19 -8.62 18.31
C LYS A 245 4.05 -8.04 17.47
N ALA A 246 4.32 -7.01 16.66
CA ALA A 246 3.34 -6.43 15.76
C ALA A 246 2.90 -7.41 14.66
N LEU A 247 3.84 -8.16 14.07
CA LEU A 247 3.54 -9.19 13.06
C LEU A 247 2.73 -10.35 13.65
N ASP A 248 3.04 -10.81 14.87
CA ASP A 248 2.27 -11.87 15.54
C ASP A 248 0.81 -11.43 15.77
N ARG A 249 0.61 -10.21 16.26
CA ARG A 249 -0.72 -9.64 16.49
C ARG A 249 -1.46 -9.38 15.19
N TRP A 250 -0.76 -8.91 14.17
CA TRP A 250 -1.33 -8.73 12.84
C TRP A 250 -1.83 -10.06 12.26
N GLU A 251 -1.07 -11.16 12.43
CA GLU A 251 -1.45 -12.49 11.94
C GLU A 251 -2.72 -13.01 12.63
N VAL A 252 -2.84 -12.80 13.94
CA VAL A 252 -4.07 -13.11 14.71
C VAL A 252 -5.26 -12.32 14.16
N ALA A 253 -5.09 -11.01 13.93
CA ALA A 253 -6.13 -10.16 13.37
C ALA A 253 -6.53 -10.58 11.95
N TRP A 254 -5.56 -10.95 11.10
CA TRP A 254 -5.79 -11.44 9.75
C TRP A 254 -6.64 -12.71 9.72
N LYS A 255 -6.26 -13.73 10.52
CA LYS A 255 -7.02 -14.99 10.63
C LYS A 255 -8.43 -14.77 11.16
N SER A 256 -8.61 -13.90 12.15
CA SER A 256 -9.92 -13.53 12.69
C SER A 256 -10.83 -12.92 11.62
N ASN A 257 -10.33 -11.93 10.87
CA ASN A 257 -11.09 -11.26 9.82
C ASN A 257 -11.42 -12.19 8.64
N GLN A 258 -10.49 -13.06 8.22
CA GLN A 258 -10.77 -14.08 7.21
C GLN A 258 -11.90 -15.02 7.65
N GLN A 259 -11.88 -15.49 8.90
CA GLN A 259 -12.93 -16.37 9.41
C GLN A 259 -14.29 -15.65 9.48
N GLN A 260 -14.32 -14.39 9.89
CA GLN A 260 -15.54 -13.57 9.90
C GLN A 260 -16.11 -13.42 8.48
N GLU A 261 -15.27 -13.16 7.50
CA GLU A 261 -15.66 -13.05 6.09
C GLU A 261 -16.25 -14.36 5.55
N LEU A 262 -15.61 -15.50 5.83
CA LEU A 262 -16.11 -16.83 5.47
C LEU A 262 -17.48 -17.11 6.10
N ASN A 263 -17.66 -16.75 7.37
CA ASN A 263 -18.95 -16.92 8.07
C ASN A 263 -20.04 -16.03 7.45
N MET A 264 -19.72 -14.79 7.06
CA MET A 264 -20.68 -13.91 6.38
C MET A 264 -21.06 -14.43 5.00
N ARG A 265 -20.09 -14.97 4.23
CA ARG A 265 -20.34 -15.58 2.91
C ARG A 265 -21.21 -16.82 3.02
N ALA A 266 -21.00 -17.67 4.02
CA ALA A 266 -21.82 -18.85 4.26
C ALA A 266 -23.29 -18.53 4.63
N SER A 267 -23.55 -17.32 5.16
CA SER A 267 -24.89 -16.88 5.57
C SER A 267 -25.67 -16.16 4.46
N ARG A 268 -25.05 -15.77 3.34
CA ARG A 268 -25.69 -15.03 2.24
C ARG A 268 -26.04 -15.97 1.09
N ASP A 269 -27.30 -15.92 0.64
CA ASP A 269 -27.77 -16.64 -0.55
C ASP A 269 -26.98 -16.18 -1.80
N THR A 270 -26.49 -17.14 -2.58
CA THR A 270 -25.38 -17.06 -3.57
C THR A 270 -25.63 -16.17 -4.80
N SER A 271 -26.68 -15.33 -4.82
CA SER A 271 -27.17 -14.67 -6.05
C SER A 271 -26.67 -13.23 -6.27
N ARG A 272 -25.92 -12.64 -5.34
CA ARG A 272 -25.41 -11.25 -5.46
C ARG A 272 -23.94 -11.09 -5.06
N ILE A 273 -23.12 -12.12 -5.27
CA ILE A 273 -21.67 -11.96 -5.17
C ILE A 273 -21.24 -11.21 -6.43
N VAL A 274 -21.27 -9.87 -6.38
CA VAL A 274 -20.31 -9.10 -7.19
C VAL A 274 -18.97 -9.68 -6.79
N ASP A 275 -18.31 -10.32 -7.74
CA ASP A 275 -16.99 -10.94 -7.59
C ASP A 275 -16.09 -9.88 -6.94
N GLU A 276 -15.94 -9.96 -5.61
CA GLU A 276 -14.97 -9.18 -4.87
C GLU A 276 -13.65 -9.72 -5.40
N GLN A 277 -13.17 -9.13 -6.48
CA GLN A 277 -11.81 -9.32 -6.95
C GLN A 277 -10.95 -8.67 -5.88
N ASP A 278 -10.74 -9.43 -4.81
CA ASP A 278 -9.69 -9.26 -3.85
C ASP A 278 -8.43 -9.25 -4.70
N GLY A 279 -8.01 -8.06 -5.12
CA GLY A 279 -6.89 -7.91 -6.02
C GLY A 279 -5.62 -8.37 -5.30
N PHE A 280 -4.53 -7.65 -5.53
CA PHE A 280 -3.26 -8.01 -4.90
C PHE A 280 -3.29 -8.09 -3.36
N MET A 281 -4.29 -7.46 -2.71
CA MET A 281 -4.49 -7.45 -1.25
C MET A 281 -4.83 -8.82 -0.65
N HIS A 282 -5.28 -9.80 -1.45
CA HIS A 282 -5.51 -11.16 -0.96
C HIS A 282 -4.22 -11.78 -0.41
N TYR A 283 -3.06 -11.40 -0.99
CA TYR A 283 -1.74 -11.91 -0.61
C TYR A 283 -1.11 -11.18 0.60
N ALA A 284 -1.92 -10.53 1.45
CA ALA A 284 -1.36 -9.77 2.58
C ALA A 284 -0.58 -10.64 3.57
N ASN A 285 -0.97 -11.91 3.71
CA ASN A 285 -0.29 -12.86 4.59
C ASN A 285 1.14 -13.15 4.11
N GLU A 286 1.31 -13.35 2.81
CA GLU A 286 2.59 -13.56 2.15
C GLU A 286 3.51 -12.35 2.35
N PHE A 287 2.95 -11.13 2.30
CA PHE A 287 3.67 -9.92 2.63
C PHE A 287 4.09 -9.85 4.10
N ALA A 288 3.23 -10.26 5.04
CA ALA A 288 3.59 -10.29 6.45
C ALA A 288 4.68 -11.34 6.75
N VAL A 289 4.63 -12.50 6.08
CA VAL A 289 5.69 -13.52 6.13
C VAL A 289 7.00 -12.94 5.59
N LEU A 290 6.97 -12.27 4.43
CA LEU A 290 8.13 -11.57 3.87
C LEU A 290 8.70 -10.52 4.83
N ALA A 291 7.84 -9.83 5.59
CA ALA A 291 8.26 -8.88 6.61
C ALA A 291 9.00 -9.59 7.73
N ARG A 292 8.47 -10.72 8.22
CA ARG A 292 9.10 -11.52 9.27
C ARG A 292 10.48 -12.01 8.86
N ILE A 293 10.60 -12.56 7.65
CA ILE A 293 11.89 -12.96 7.07
C ILE A 293 12.84 -11.77 7.00
N SER A 294 12.37 -10.62 6.52
CA SER A 294 13.18 -9.39 6.42
C SER A 294 13.64 -8.86 7.78
N LEU A 295 12.83 -9.06 8.82
CA LEU A 295 13.16 -8.72 10.20
C LEU A 295 14.21 -9.69 10.76
N GLU A 296 14.05 -11.00 10.61
CA GLU A 296 15.03 -11.99 11.07
C GLU A 296 16.39 -11.79 10.37
N LEU A 297 16.37 -11.56 9.05
CA LEU A 297 17.56 -11.23 8.26
C LEU A 297 18.25 -9.92 8.68
N SER A 298 17.58 -9.04 9.43
CA SER A 298 18.21 -7.84 9.98
C SER A 298 19.22 -8.12 11.09
N TYR A 299 19.17 -9.31 11.70
CA TYR A 299 20.02 -9.69 12.82
C TYR A 299 21.30 -10.43 12.41
N PHE A 300 21.39 -10.89 11.16
CA PHE A 300 22.58 -11.56 10.63
C PHE A 300 23.62 -10.56 10.13
N SER A 301 24.91 -10.89 10.28
CA SER A 301 26.02 -10.09 9.71
C SER A 301 25.89 -10.02 8.18
N PRO A 302 26.35 -8.93 7.52
CA PRO A 302 26.42 -8.87 6.05
C PRO A 302 27.14 -10.08 5.42
N THR A 303 28.13 -10.64 6.10
CA THR A 303 28.86 -11.84 5.67
C THR A 303 27.98 -13.08 5.77
N ASP A 304 27.38 -13.33 6.95
CA ASP A 304 26.46 -14.46 7.17
C ASP A 304 25.29 -14.43 6.18
N ARG A 305 24.76 -13.24 5.88
CA ARG A 305 23.70 -13.05 4.88
C ARG A 305 24.15 -13.38 3.47
N SER A 306 25.39 -13.02 3.13
CA SER A 306 25.95 -13.32 1.82
C SER A 306 26.21 -14.81 1.68
N GLU A 307 26.70 -15.48 2.73
CA GLU A 307 26.89 -16.94 2.74
C GLU A 307 25.57 -17.71 2.64
N LEU A 308 24.52 -17.24 3.34
CA LEU A 308 23.16 -17.79 3.27
C LEU A 308 22.58 -17.76 1.85
N VAL A 309 22.97 -16.76 1.05
CA VAL A 309 22.50 -16.52 -0.33
C VAL A 309 23.47 -17.09 -1.37
N GLU A 310 24.78 -17.07 -1.12
CA GLU A 310 25.83 -17.64 -1.98
C GLU A 310 25.74 -19.17 -2.05
N GLY A 311 25.24 -19.84 -1.02
CA GLY A 311 24.93 -21.27 -1.07
C GLY A 311 23.81 -21.64 -2.05
N LEU A 312 23.10 -20.65 -2.62
CA LEU A 312 21.81 -20.82 -3.30
C LEU A 312 21.75 -20.23 -4.73
N SER A 313 22.81 -19.57 -5.22
CA SER A 313 22.81 -18.94 -6.56
C SER A 313 24.01 -19.35 -7.40
N ASP A 314 23.77 -19.81 -8.62
CA ASP A 314 24.79 -20.11 -9.61
C ASP A 314 25.41 -18.80 -10.13
N GLY A 315 26.47 -18.34 -9.45
CA GLY A 315 27.55 -17.48 -9.97
C GLY A 315 27.25 -16.06 -10.48
N SER A 316 26.00 -15.62 -10.70
CA SER A 316 25.74 -14.43 -11.52
C SER A 316 25.40 -13.13 -10.76
N PHE A 317 25.14 -13.15 -9.45
CA PHE A 317 24.58 -11.96 -8.76
C PHE A 317 25.27 -11.61 -7.44
N ARG A 318 26.57 -11.36 -7.49
CA ARG A 318 27.29 -10.69 -6.41
C ARG A 318 26.73 -9.28 -6.17
N GLY A 319 26.10 -9.05 -5.01
CA GLY A 319 25.86 -7.70 -4.47
C GLY A 319 24.45 -7.12 -4.55
N ALA A 320 23.41 -7.92 -4.82
CA ALA A 320 22.03 -7.43 -4.98
C ALA A 320 21.45 -6.72 -3.74
N PHE A 321 21.86 -7.09 -2.52
CA PHE A 321 21.44 -6.40 -1.29
C PHE A 321 22.18 -5.08 -1.02
N ALA A 322 23.25 -4.76 -1.76
CA ALA A 322 24.10 -3.59 -1.53
C ALA A 322 23.80 -2.40 -2.45
N THR A 323 22.91 -2.55 -3.43
CA THR A 323 22.59 -1.49 -4.40
C THR A 323 21.15 -1.01 -4.25
N PHE A 324 20.99 0.29 -4.04
CA PHE A 324 19.69 0.96 -3.90
C PHE A 324 19.08 1.31 -5.26
N ASP A 325 17.76 1.40 -5.31
CA ASP A 325 16.97 1.83 -6.49
C ASP A 325 17.21 0.97 -7.74
N GLN A 326 17.17 -0.35 -7.59
CA GLN A 326 17.26 -1.25 -8.75
C GLN A 326 15.99 -1.16 -9.60
N ALA A 327 16.12 -1.38 -10.90
CA ALA A 327 14.98 -1.45 -11.82
C ALA A 327 14.29 -2.83 -11.83
N GLY A 328 14.98 -3.87 -11.36
CA GLY A 328 14.49 -5.25 -11.29
C GLY A 328 14.15 -5.69 -9.86
N MET A 329 13.41 -6.79 -9.75
CA MET A 329 12.97 -7.39 -8.47
C MET A 329 13.90 -8.50 -7.96
N GLY A 330 15.13 -8.57 -8.47
CA GLY A 330 16.13 -9.60 -8.13
C GLY A 330 16.30 -9.83 -6.61
N PRO A 331 16.47 -8.77 -5.79
CA PRO A 331 16.68 -8.94 -4.34
C PRO A 331 15.55 -9.67 -3.61
N VAL A 332 14.29 -9.49 -4.03
CA VAL A 332 13.15 -10.22 -3.45
C VAL A 332 13.07 -11.64 -3.97
N GLY A 333 13.35 -11.85 -5.26
CA GLY A 333 13.44 -13.19 -5.83
C GLY A 333 14.49 -14.04 -5.12
N ASP A 334 15.68 -13.48 -4.89
CA ASP A 334 16.77 -14.14 -4.16
C ASP A 334 16.37 -14.46 -2.72
N LEU A 335 15.62 -13.55 -2.07
CA LEU A 335 15.12 -13.76 -0.71
C LEU A 335 14.09 -14.88 -0.63
N MET A 336 13.19 -14.98 -1.62
CA MET A 336 12.21 -16.06 -1.70
C MET A 336 12.88 -17.42 -1.90
N LEU A 337 13.87 -17.49 -2.81
CA LEU A 337 14.69 -18.69 -3.00
C LEU A 337 15.49 -19.03 -1.73
N ALA A 338 16.00 -18.03 -1.02
CA ALA A 338 16.68 -18.25 0.25
C ALA A 338 15.78 -18.92 1.29
N VAL A 339 14.53 -18.49 1.38
CA VAL A 339 13.56 -18.97 2.36
C VAL A 339 13.02 -20.35 2.01
N GLU A 340 12.80 -20.68 0.73
CA GLU A 340 12.38 -22.03 0.34
C GLU A 340 13.45 -23.09 0.70
N ASN A 341 14.73 -22.71 0.64
CA ASN A 341 15.84 -23.59 0.99
C ASN A 341 16.13 -23.61 2.51
N LEU A 342 15.87 -22.50 3.21
CA LEU A 342 15.80 -22.43 4.67
C LEU A 342 14.45 -22.96 5.13
N SER A 343 14.29 -24.28 5.14
CA SER A 343 13.09 -24.93 5.65
C SER A 343 12.71 -24.40 7.05
N LEU A 344 11.81 -23.40 7.10
CA LEU A 344 11.22 -22.83 8.31
C LEU A 344 10.22 -23.79 8.98
N ASN A 345 10.31 -25.08 8.67
CA ASN A 345 9.64 -26.16 9.39
C ASN A 345 10.62 -26.79 10.37
N LYS A 346 10.87 -26.11 11.50
CA LYS A 346 11.19 -26.74 12.78
C LYS A 346 10.57 -25.98 13.93
#